data_AF-A0A941XC72-F1
#
_entry.id   AF-A0A941XC72-F1
#
_cell.length_a   1.000
_cell.length_b   1.000
_cell.length_c   1.000
_cell.angle_alpha   90.00
_cell.angle_beta   90.00
_cell.angle_gamma   90.00
#
_symmetry.space_group_name_H-M   'P 1'
#
loop_
_entity.id
_entity.type
_entity.pdbx_description
1 polymer ?
#
loop_
_entity_poly.entity_id
_entity_poly.type
_entity_poly.pdbx_seq_one_letter_code
_entity_poly.pdbx_strand_id
1 'polypeptide(L)'
;MTVTVQDVMRQMRNYFIASTLTGTFTVADGIIDLDPPLAPGAWVAIEGSGSLDGVHQLDENGKLPDAADGSWRGLLHLLSPTADFLRLCRDIRDWADKHPDETLLTEKFGSYSRSQSSSAWEKVFERRLRPYLRMFPEVKG
;
A
#
# COMPACT_ATOMS: atom_id res chain seq x y z
N MET A 1 13.83 -6.81 5.23
CA MET A 1 12.38 -6.77 4.93
C MET A 1 12.08 -5.35 4.48
N THR A 2 11.78 -5.12 3.21
CA THR A 2 11.52 -3.78 2.69
C THR A 2 10.08 -3.40 3.00
N VAL A 3 9.87 -2.31 3.73
CA VAL A 3 8.53 -1.81 4.04
C VAL A 3 7.93 -1.19 2.77
N THR A 4 6.77 -1.68 2.34
CA THR A 4 6.07 -1.16 1.17
C THR A 4 4.96 -0.18 1.55
N VAL A 5 4.49 0.63 0.60
CA VAL A 5 3.34 1.52 0.80
C VAL A 5 2.10 0.71 1.19
N GLN A 6 1.93 -0.48 0.60
CA GLN A 6 0.86 -1.41 0.95
C GLN A 6 0.89 -1.81 2.43
N ASP A 7 2.06 -2.10 2.98
CA ASP A 7 2.21 -2.47 4.40
C ASP A 7 1.77 -1.32 5.31
N VAL A 8 2.18 -0.09 4.98
CA VAL A 8 1.80 1.10 5.74
C VAL A 8 0.29 1.37 5.64
N MET A 9 -0.30 1.28 4.44
CA MET A 9 -1.76 1.41 4.24
C MET A 9 -2.54 0.34 5.01
N ARG A 10 -2.06 -0.91 5.00
CA ARG A 10 -2.65 -2.03 5.73
C ARG A 10 -2.58 -1.81 7.25
N GLN A 11 -1.44 -1.35 7.75
CA GLN A 11 -1.27 -1.00 9.16
C GLN A 11 -2.21 0.12 9.57
N MET A 12 -2.39 1.13 8.72
CA MET A 12 -3.32 2.23 8.93
C MET A 12 -4.79 1.86 8.75
N ARG A 13 -5.06 0.67 8.20
CA ARG A 13 -6.37 0.24 7.73
C ARG A 13 -7.01 1.30 6.81
N ASN A 14 -6.17 2.03 6.10
CA ASN A 14 -6.54 3.16 5.26
C ASN A 14 -5.79 3.09 3.94
N TYR A 15 -6.53 2.82 2.87
CA TYR A 15 -6.00 2.75 1.51
C TYR A 15 -6.24 4.05 0.72
N PHE A 16 -6.86 5.07 1.33
CA PHE A 16 -7.19 6.33 0.65
C PHE A 16 -8.00 6.12 -0.63
N ILE A 17 -9.00 5.23 -0.56
CA ILE A 17 -9.84 4.87 -1.70
C ILE A 17 -10.65 6.11 -2.13
N ALA A 18 -10.39 6.60 -3.33
CA ALA A 18 -11.13 7.69 -3.95
C ALA A 18 -12.33 7.17 -4.75
N SER A 19 -12.17 6.03 -5.43
CA SER A 19 -13.23 5.36 -6.18
C SER A 19 -12.98 3.87 -6.27
N THR A 20 -14.04 3.10 -6.49
CA THR A 20 -13.98 1.65 -6.71
C THR A 20 -14.74 1.32 -7.98
N LEU A 21 -14.05 0.71 -8.93
CA LEU A 21 -14.62 0.18 -10.15
C LEU A 21 -14.82 -1.33 -9.98
N THR A 22 -15.96 -1.84 -10.45
CA THR A 22 -16.28 -3.27 -10.44
C THR A 22 -16.54 -3.71 -11.86
N GLY A 23 -15.90 -4.78 -12.32
CA GLY A 23 -16.09 -5.24 -13.69
C GLY A 23 -15.06 -6.26 -14.13
N THR A 24 -14.98 -6.39 -15.45
CA THR A 24 -13.87 -7.09 -16.11
C THR A 24 -12.86 -6.04 -16.54
N PHE A 25 -11.62 -6.19 -16.09
CA PHE A 25 -10.51 -5.34 -16.47
C PHE A 25 -9.55 -6.13 -17.35
N THR A 26 -8.99 -5.45 -18.34
CA THR A 26 -7.99 -6.02 -19.25
C THR A 26 -6.71 -5.21 -19.11
N VAL A 27 -5.59 -5.89 -18.98
CA VAL A 27 -4.25 -5.31 -19.07
C VAL A 27 -3.61 -5.78 -20.37
N ALA A 28 -3.06 -4.81 -21.13
CA ALA A 28 -2.28 -5.06 -22.33
C ALA A 28 -1.07 -4.12 -22.36
N ASP A 29 0.13 -4.68 -22.55
CA ASP A 29 1.40 -3.96 -22.50
C ASP A 29 1.56 -3.12 -21.21
N GLY A 30 1.09 -3.69 -20.09
CA GLY A 30 1.07 -3.06 -18.77
C GLY A 30 -0.01 -1.97 -18.59
N ILE A 31 -0.81 -1.66 -19.60
CA ILE A 31 -1.86 -0.63 -19.52
C ILE A 31 -3.19 -1.29 -19.17
N ILE A 32 -3.88 -0.80 -18.14
CA ILE A 32 -5.26 -1.18 -17.86
C ILE A 32 -6.18 -0.46 -18.86
N ASP A 33 -6.93 -1.23 -19.65
CA ASP A 33 -7.89 -0.72 -20.62
C ASP A 33 -9.08 -0.06 -19.90
N LEU A 34 -9.00 1.25 -19.75
CA LEU A 34 -9.99 2.10 -19.07
C LEU A 34 -10.22 3.38 -19.89
N ASP A 35 -11.46 3.82 -19.91
CA ASP A 35 -11.86 5.11 -20.49
C ASP A 35 -12.55 5.98 -19.43
N PRO A 36 -11.93 7.09 -18.99
CA PRO A 36 -10.62 7.61 -19.41
C PRO A 36 -9.43 6.79 -18.86
N PRO A 37 -8.26 6.85 -19.50
CA PRO A 37 -7.06 6.14 -19.04
C PRO A 37 -6.57 6.69 -17.70
N LEU A 38 -5.89 5.84 -16.92
CA LEU A 38 -5.32 6.24 -15.65
C LEU A 38 -4.14 7.18 -15.85
N ALA A 39 -4.05 8.19 -14.98
CA ALA A 39 -2.96 9.15 -15.03
C ALA A 39 -1.62 8.49 -14.64
N PRO A 40 -0.50 8.90 -15.24
CA PRO A 40 0.84 8.50 -14.80
C PRO A 40 1.06 8.72 -13.30
N GLY A 41 1.73 7.79 -12.64
CA GLY A 41 1.97 7.87 -11.19
C GLY A 41 0.75 7.61 -10.30
N ALA A 42 -0.43 7.32 -10.87
CA ALA A 42 -1.63 7.01 -10.08
C ALA A 42 -1.43 5.72 -9.26
N TRP A 43 -2.08 5.68 -8.11
CA TRP A 43 -2.07 4.51 -7.24
C TRP A 43 -3.36 3.73 -7.42
N VAL A 44 -3.24 2.41 -7.60
CA VAL A 44 -4.38 1.51 -7.73
C VAL A 44 -4.24 0.33 -6.79
N ALA A 45 -5.36 -0.18 -6.28
CA ALA A 45 -5.42 -1.48 -5.63
C ALA A 45 -6.26 -2.42 -6.50
N ILE A 46 -5.70 -3.57 -6.82
CA ILE A 46 -6.37 -4.61 -7.62
C ILE A 46 -6.78 -5.73 -6.67
N GLU A 47 -8.01 -6.23 -6.85
CA GLU A 47 -8.54 -7.37 -6.13
C GLU A 47 -9.28 -8.31 -7.09
N GLY A 48 -8.98 -9.61 -7.00
CA GLY A 48 -9.61 -10.67 -7.80
C GLY A 48 -8.87 -11.03 -9.09
N SER A 49 -7.69 -10.45 -9.32
CA SER A 49 -6.79 -10.84 -10.41
C SER A 49 -6.00 -12.11 -10.09
N GLY A 50 -5.69 -12.36 -8.82
CA GLY A 50 -4.82 -13.44 -8.36
C GLY A 50 -3.33 -13.16 -8.56
N SER A 51 -2.92 -12.70 -9.75
CA SER A 51 -1.52 -12.36 -10.07
C SER A 51 -1.18 -10.89 -9.84
N LEU A 52 -2.13 -9.98 -10.09
CA LEU A 52 -1.93 -8.54 -9.92
C LEU A 52 -2.52 -8.02 -8.61
N ASP A 53 -2.99 -8.87 -7.71
CA ASP A 53 -3.63 -8.43 -6.47
C ASP A 53 -2.65 -7.67 -5.56
N GLY A 54 -3.10 -6.54 -5.02
CA GLY A 54 -2.28 -5.65 -4.19
C GLY A 54 -2.33 -4.20 -4.63
N VAL A 55 -1.50 -3.38 -4.00
CA VAL A 55 -1.39 -1.94 -4.27
C VAL A 55 -0.21 -1.69 -5.21
N HIS A 56 -0.49 -1.03 -6.33
CA HIS A 56 0.47 -0.72 -7.38
C HIS A 56 0.51 0.78 -7.66
N GLN A 57 1.69 1.27 -8.02
CA GLN A 57 1.86 2.60 -8.58
C GLN A 57 2.12 2.47 -10.07
N LEU A 58 1.39 3.23 -10.88
CA LEU A 58 1.65 3.31 -12.32
C LEU A 58 2.95 4.08 -12.58
N ASP A 59 3.66 3.72 -13.63
CA ASP A 59 4.87 4.40 -14.06
C ASP A 59 4.58 5.77 -14.72
N GLU A 60 5.62 6.40 -15.27
CA GLU A 60 5.53 7.69 -15.99
C GLU A 60 4.69 7.63 -17.27
N ASN A 61 4.42 6.43 -17.78
CA ASN A 61 3.61 6.16 -18.97
C ASN A 61 2.19 5.67 -18.61
N GLY A 62 1.85 5.56 -17.32
CA GLY A 62 0.57 5.01 -16.86
C GLY A 62 0.49 3.48 -16.90
N LYS A 63 1.63 2.79 -16.97
CA LYS A 63 1.72 1.33 -16.99
C LYS A 63 1.90 0.74 -15.59
N LEU A 64 1.31 -0.42 -15.36
CA LEU A 64 1.65 -1.28 -14.24
C LEU A 64 3.02 -1.91 -14.51
N PRO A 65 4.03 -1.67 -13.65
CA PRO A 65 5.33 -2.30 -13.80
C PRO A 65 5.18 -3.82 -13.65
N ASP A 66 5.85 -4.57 -14.52
CA ASP A 66 5.89 -6.05 -14.52
C ASP A 66 4.52 -6.75 -14.65
N ALA A 67 3.47 -6.04 -15.08
CA ALA A 67 2.17 -6.64 -15.29
C ALA A 67 2.13 -7.49 -16.57
N ALA A 68 1.70 -8.75 -16.41
CA ALA A 68 1.41 -9.62 -17.53
C ALA A 68 0.08 -9.25 -18.19
N ASP A 69 0.03 -9.39 -19.52
CA ASP A 69 -1.19 -9.22 -20.28
C ASP A 69 -2.25 -10.23 -19.85
N GLY A 70 -3.49 -9.79 -19.74
CA GLY A 70 -4.60 -10.65 -19.35
C GLY A 70 -5.84 -9.88 -18.93
N SER A 71 -6.92 -10.61 -18.72
CA SER A 71 -8.17 -10.06 -18.21
C SER A 71 -8.57 -10.75 -16.92
N TRP A 72 -9.12 -9.99 -15.99
CA TRP A 72 -9.68 -10.53 -14.76
C TRP A 72 -11.02 -9.87 -14.47
N ARG A 73 -11.84 -10.55 -13.66
CA ARG A 73 -13.08 -10.01 -13.15
C ARG A 73 -12.92 -9.76 -11.65
N GLY A 74 -13.06 -8.52 -11.23
CA GLY A 74 -12.77 -8.14 -9.86
C GLY A 74 -13.08 -6.69 -9.54
N LEU A 75 -12.33 -6.15 -8.58
CA LEU A 75 -12.40 -4.77 -8.14
C LEU A 75 -11.09 -4.05 -8.48
N LEU A 76 -11.23 -2.81 -8.94
CA LEU A 76 -10.12 -1.88 -9.11
C LEU A 76 -10.40 -0.65 -8.26
N HIS A 77 -9.59 -0.46 -7.22
CA HIS A 77 -9.67 0.69 -6.33
C HIS A 77 -8.71 1.77 -6.81
N LEU A 78 -9.23 2.95 -7.12
CA LEU A 78 -8.42 4.14 -7.38
C LEU A 78 -8.05 4.76 -6.04
N LEU A 79 -6.75 4.87 -5.77
CA LEU A 79 -6.23 5.38 -4.51
C LEU A 79 -5.72 6.81 -4.71
N SER A 80 -6.03 7.68 -3.76
CA SER A 80 -5.55 9.06 -3.72
C SER A 80 -4.82 9.35 -2.39
N PRO A 81 -3.68 8.66 -2.12
CA PRO A 81 -2.88 8.98 -0.96
C PRO A 81 -2.30 10.40 -1.07
N THR A 82 -2.23 11.12 0.04
CA THR A 82 -1.63 12.46 0.05
C THR A 82 -0.12 12.39 -0.18
N ALA A 83 0.46 13.44 -0.76
CA ALA A 83 1.91 13.53 -0.97
C ALA A 83 2.70 13.42 0.36
N ASP A 84 2.16 13.97 1.46
CA ASP A 84 2.75 13.83 2.79
C ASP A 84 2.74 12.39 3.29
N PHE A 85 1.68 11.63 3.03
CA PHE A 85 1.63 10.21 3.36
C PHE A 85 2.67 9.42 2.55
N LEU A 86 2.79 9.67 1.25
CA LEU A 86 3.80 9.01 0.41
C LEU A 86 5.23 9.38 0.84
N ARG A 87 5.46 10.61 1.30
CA ARG A 87 6.74 11.00 1.90
C ARG A 87 6.99 10.26 3.20
N LEU A 88 5.98 10.12 4.06
CA LEU A 88 6.08 9.33 5.29
C LEU A 88 6.41 7.87 5.01
N CYS A 89 5.81 7.24 3.99
CA CYS A 89 6.16 5.88 3.58
C CYS A 89 7.63 5.76 3.15
N ARG A 90 8.16 6.76 2.44
CA ARG A 90 9.60 6.81 2.09
C ARG A 90 10.48 6.93 3.33
N ASP A 91 10.15 7.81 4.26
CA ASP A 91 10.89 7.94 5.53
C ASP A 91 10.90 6.63 6.33
N ILE A 92 9.77 5.91 6.37
CA ILE A 92 9.63 4.62 7.04
C ILE A 92 10.53 3.57 6.37
N ARG A 93 10.49 3.49 5.04
CA ARG A 93 11.33 2.57 4.26
C ARG A 93 12.82 2.87 4.49
N ASP A 94 13.23 4.12 4.35
CA ASP A 94 14.62 4.54 4.53
C ASP A 94 15.10 4.33 5.98
N TRP A 95 14.20 4.39 6.96
CA TRP A 95 14.48 4.03 8.36
C TRP A 95 14.62 2.51 8.52
N ALA A 96 13.71 1.73 7.94
CA ALA A 96 13.72 0.26 8.01
C ALA A 96 14.96 -0.35 7.32
N ASP A 97 15.41 0.23 6.20
CA ASP A 97 16.64 -0.19 5.51
C ASP A 97 17.90 0.03 6.37
N LYS A 98 17.87 1.03 7.27
CA LYS A 98 18.95 1.30 8.23
C LYS A 98 18.87 0.47 9.51
N HIS A 99 17.71 -0.14 9.80
CA HIS A 99 17.45 -0.91 11.02
C HIS A 99 16.86 -2.30 10.70
N PRO A 100 17.55 -3.17 9.94
CA PRO A 100 17.02 -4.46 9.52
C PRO A 100 16.76 -5.44 10.69
N ASP A 101 17.53 -5.32 11.78
CA ASP A 101 17.54 -6.25 12.92
C ASP A 101 16.58 -5.90 14.06
N GLU A 102 16.00 -4.70 14.09
CA GLU A 102 15.10 -4.28 15.19
C GLU A 102 13.70 -4.92 15.10
N THR A 103 13.45 -5.72 14.07
CA THR A 103 12.19 -6.45 13.85
C THR A 103 11.99 -7.64 14.78
N LEU A 104 13.00 -8.02 15.58
CA LEU A 104 12.95 -9.14 16.53
C LEU A 104 13.17 -8.67 17.97
N LEU A 105 12.17 -7.99 18.55
CA LEU A 105 12.10 -7.85 20.01
C LEU A 105 11.86 -9.23 20.63
N THR A 106 12.95 -9.94 20.90
CA THR A 106 12.93 -11.22 21.61
C THR A 106 13.09 -10.94 23.10
N GLU A 107 12.01 -10.55 23.78
CA GLU A 107 12.02 -10.57 25.25
C GLU A 107 11.88 -12.02 25.72
N LYS A 108 13.01 -12.65 26.05
CA LYS A 108 13.02 -13.97 26.71
C LYS A 108 12.57 -13.83 28.17
N PHE A 109 11.28 -13.99 28.42
CA PHE A 109 10.75 -14.36 29.74
C PHE A 109 10.38 -15.85 29.75
N GLY A 110 11.35 -16.71 30.06
CA GLY A 110 11.15 -18.15 30.16
C GLY A 110 10.82 -18.87 28.85
N SER A 111 10.12 -20.00 28.93
CA SER A 111 9.89 -20.97 27.84
C SER A 111 8.84 -20.57 26.79
N TYR A 112 8.29 -19.36 26.85
CA TYR A 112 7.22 -18.92 25.96
C TYR A 112 7.73 -17.87 24.97
N SER A 113 8.00 -18.28 23.74
CA SER A 113 8.21 -17.35 22.61
C SER A 113 6.86 -16.88 22.08
N ARG A 114 6.46 -15.64 22.40
CA ARG A 114 5.47 -14.91 21.59
C ARG A 114 6.20 -14.00 20.62
N SER A 115 6.30 -14.45 19.37
CA SER A 115 6.67 -13.58 18.25
C SER A 115 5.50 -12.64 17.97
N GLN A 116 5.45 -11.48 18.62
CA GLN A 116 4.56 -10.39 18.18
C GLN A 116 5.32 -9.62 17.12
N SER A 117 4.91 -9.74 15.85
CA SER A 117 5.43 -8.94 14.75
C SER A 117 4.87 -7.51 14.83
N SER A 118 5.15 -6.78 15.91
CA SER A 118 5.02 -5.33 15.88
C SER A 118 6.33 -4.82 15.32
N SER A 119 6.31 -4.45 14.04
CA SER A 119 7.51 -3.96 13.39
C SER A 119 7.98 -2.66 14.08
N ALA A 120 9.27 -2.54 14.38
CA ALA A 120 9.80 -1.45 15.23
C ALA A 120 9.45 -0.05 14.69
N TRP A 121 9.34 0.09 13.36
CA TRP A 121 8.94 1.34 12.72
C TRP A 121 7.51 1.78 13.09
N GLU A 122 6.59 0.86 13.39
CA GLU A 122 5.23 1.22 13.81
C GLU A 122 5.25 2.11 15.05
N LYS A 123 6.10 1.78 16.03
CA LYS A 123 6.25 2.56 17.28
C LYS A 123 6.97 3.89 17.03
N VAL A 124 8.04 3.86 16.23
CA VAL A 124 8.85 5.07 15.92
C VAL A 124 8.01 6.11 15.17
N PHE A 125 7.20 5.66 14.23
CA PHE A 125 6.39 6.54 13.38
C PHE A 125 4.94 6.66 13.85
N GLU A 126 4.56 6.03 14.97
CA GLU A 126 3.18 6.01 15.49
C GLU A 126 2.54 7.40 15.51
N ARG A 127 3.23 8.38 16.11
CA ARG A 127 2.73 9.76 16.22
C ARG A 127 2.52 10.43 14.86
N ARG A 128 3.33 10.09 13.86
CA ARG A 128 3.23 10.62 12.49
C ARG A 128 2.17 9.90 11.66
N LEU A 129 1.89 8.64 12.00
CA LEU A 129 0.88 7.78 11.37
C LEU A 129 -0.53 8.02 11.91
N ARG A 130 -0.65 8.49 13.16
CA ARG A 130 -1.94 8.77 13.82
C ARG A 130 -2.96 9.55 12.97
N PRO A 131 -2.59 10.64 12.26
CA PRO A 131 -3.55 11.38 11.43
C PRO A 131 -4.12 10.58 10.25
N TYR A 132 -3.43 9.52 9.83
CA TYR A 132 -3.79 8.69 8.68
C TYR A 132 -4.50 7.41 9.06
N LEU A 133 -4.52 7.06 10.36
CA LEU A 133 -5.32 5.96 10.86
C LEU A 133 -6.77 6.20 10.46
N ARG A 134 -7.45 5.13 10.02
CA ARG A 134 -8.89 5.17 9.78
C ARG A 134 -9.68 5.22 11.11
N MET A 135 -9.42 6.24 11.92
CA MET A 135 -10.23 6.66 13.07
C MET A 135 -11.02 7.90 12.65
N PHE A 136 -12.14 7.66 11.97
CA PHE A 136 -13.20 8.63 11.65
C PHE A 136 -12.91 9.68 10.56
N PRO A 137 -13.94 10.08 9.78
CA PRO A 137 -13.79 10.97 8.63
C PRO A 137 -13.65 12.41 9.12
N GLU A 138 -12.45 12.99 9.07
CA GLU A 138 -12.34 14.45 9.03
C GLU A 138 -12.62 14.93 7.60
N VAL A 139 -13.89 14.88 7.21
CA VAL A 139 -14.41 15.80 6.21
C VAL A 139 -14.79 17.08 6.97
N LYS A 140 -13.86 18.04 7.03
CA LYS A 140 -14.25 19.42 7.27
C LYS A 140 -14.86 19.94 5.98
N GLY A 141 -16.17 20.18 6.01
CA GLY A 141 -16.86 20.99 5.00
C GLY A 141 -16.45 22.45 5.04
#